data_AF-A0A484HIN2-F1
#
_entry.id   AF-A0A484HIN2-F1
#
_cell.length_a   1.000
_cell.length_b   1.000
_cell.length_c   1.000
_cell.angle_alpha   90.00
_cell.angle_beta   90.00
_cell.angle_gamma   90.00
#
_symmetry.space_group_name_H-M   'P 1'
#
loop_
_entity.id
_entity.type
_entity.pdbx_description
1 polymer ?
#
loop_
_entity_poly.entity_id
_entity_poly.type
_entity_poly.pdbx_seq_one_letter_code
_entity_poly.pdbx_strand_id
1 'polypeptide(L)' 'MVGGKEFAERVKFKLGAKAIGRKIVANKNSFEIREEQEPYDTVLGAEKAFLSSKNMYLWNVYPKNTI' A
#
# COMPACT_ATOMS: atom_id res chain seq x y z
N MET A 1 13.02 23.09 -1.97
CA MET A 1 12.47 21.94 -2.73
C MET A 1 11.45 21.22 -1.85
N VAL A 2 10.22 21.05 -2.34
CA VAL A 2 9.15 20.34 -1.63
C VAL A 2 9.41 18.85 -1.84
N GLY A 3 9.72 18.11 -0.76
CA GLY A 3 10.04 16.66 -0.84
C GLY A 3 11.45 16.23 -0.44
N GLY A 4 12.27 17.15 0.08
CA GLY A 4 13.57 16.80 0.67
C GLY A 4 13.44 16.05 2.01
N LYS A 5 14.57 15.52 2.52
CA LYS A 5 14.64 14.77 3.78
C LYS A 5 14.01 15.52 4.96
N GLU A 6 14.35 16.79 5.14
CA GLU A 6 13.81 17.64 6.20
C GLU A 6 12.29 17.84 6.10
N PHE A 7 11.73 17.77 4.90
CA PHE A 7 10.29 17.83 4.71
C PHE A 7 9.64 16.53 5.20
N ALA A 8 10.19 15.39 4.81
CA ALA A 8 9.73 14.08 5.27
C ALA A 8 9.86 13.94 6.81
N GLU A 9 10.94 14.44 7.40
CA GLU A 9 11.13 14.45 8.86
C GLU A 9 10.10 15.32 9.57
N ARG A 10 9.85 16.54 9.06
CA ARG A 10 8.79 17.41 9.60
C ARG A 10 7.40 16.79 9.49
N VAL A 11 7.09 16.15 8.36
CA VAL A 11 5.80 15.46 8.17
C VAL A 11 5.69 14.28 9.14
N LYS A 12 6.73 13.47 9.29
CA LYS A 12 6.75 12.36 10.25
C LYS A 12 6.57 12.84 11.69
N PHE A 13 7.24 13.94 12.07
CA PHE A 13 7.06 14.55 13.38
C PHE A 13 5.62 15.03 13.61
N LYS A 14 5.02 15.72 12.63
CA LYS A 14 3.62 16.18 12.70
C LYS A 14 2.60 15.04 12.77
N LEU A 15 2.93 13.87 12.20
CA LEU A 15 2.09 12.67 12.30
C LEU A 15 2.08 12.07 13.71
N GLY A 16 3.07 12.37 14.55
CA GLY A 16 3.14 11.95 15.94
C GLY A 16 2.96 10.44 16.10
N ALA A 17 2.00 10.02 16.94
CA ALA A 17 1.71 8.61 17.20
C ALA A 17 1.32 7.82 15.93
N LYS A 18 0.72 8.47 14.92
CA LYS A 18 0.37 7.81 13.65
C LYS A 18 1.59 7.46 12.80
N ALA A 19 2.77 7.98 13.13
CA ALA A 19 4.02 7.70 12.43
C ALA A 19 4.87 6.60 13.10
N ILE A 20 4.42 6.07 14.25
CA ILE A 20 5.09 4.95 14.93
C ILE A 20 5.18 3.76 13.97
N GLY A 21 6.33 3.08 13.93
CA GLY A 21 6.60 1.98 13.00
C GLY A 21 6.99 2.41 11.59
N ARG A 22 6.80 3.68 11.20
CA ARG A 22 7.18 4.17 9.87
C ARG A 22 8.61 4.69 9.84
N LYS A 23 9.35 4.40 8.78
CA LYS A 23 10.73 4.81 8.53
C LYS A 23 10.78 5.78 7.34
N ILE A 24 11.77 6.67 7.33
CA ILE A 24 12.03 7.52 6.17
C ILE A 24 12.99 6.75 5.26
N VAL A 25 12.59 6.55 4.01
CA VAL A 25 13.36 5.81 3.02
C VAL A 25 13.73 6.76 1.89
N ALA A 26 15.01 6.75 1.52
CA ALA A 26 15.49 7.45 0.34
C ALA A 26 15.19 6.60 -0.91
N ASN A 27 14.51 7.21 -1.89
CA ASN A 27 14.29 6.67 -3.22
C ASN A 27 15.07 7.54 -4.23
N LYS A 28 15.19 7.10 -5.49
CA LYS A 28 16.06 7.69 -6.53
C LYS A 28 16.17 9.22 -6.48
N ASN A 29 15.05 9.93 -6.33
CA ASN A 29 14.99 11.40 -6.27
C ASN A 29 14.14 11.96 -5.12
N SER A 30 13.76 11.16 -4.12
CA SER A 30 12.77 11.57 -3.10
C SER A 30 12.95 10.89 -1.76
N PHE A 31 12.29 11.44 -0.73
CA PHE A 31 12.17 10.82 0.59
C PHE A 31 10.72 10.44 0.85
N GLU A 32 10.50 9.19 1.24
CA GLU A 32 9.18 8.62 1.50
C GLU A 32 9.07 8.17 2.96
N ILE A 33 7.89 8.29 3.56
CA ILE A 33 7.58 7.72 4.87
C ILE A 33 6.88 6.38 4.62
N ARG A 34 7.54 5.27 4.90
CA ARG A 34 7.00 3.91 4.68
C ARG A 34 6.94 3.11 5.97
N GLU A 35 5.96 2.24 6.03
CA GLU A 35 5.87 1.20 7.05
C GLU A 35 6.60 -0.06 6.59
N GLU A 36 7.08 -0.86 7.52
CA GLU A 36 7.66 -2.16 7.20
C GLU A 36 6.52 -3.08 6.75
N GLN A 37 6.52 -3.44 5.47
CA GLN A 37 5.49 -4.27 4.87
C GLN A 37 6.01 -5.71 4.78
N GLU A 38 5.40 -6.60 5.54
CA GLU A 38 5.56 -8.04 5.32
C GLU A 38 5.06 -8.40 3.92
N PRO A 39 5.78 -9.25 3.17
CA PRO A 39 5.30 -9.75 1.90
C PRO A 39 3.87 -10.31 2.07
N TYR A 40 2.98 -9.93 1.16
CA TYR A 40 1.58 -10.35 1.24
C TYR A 40 1.42 -11.88 1.21
N ASP A 41 2.43 -12.60 0.73
CA ASP A 41 2.41 -14.04 0.51
C ASP A 41 2.99 -14.86 1.68
N THR A 42 3.78 -14.26 2.57
CA THR A 42 4.35 -14.98 3.72
C THR A 42 3.33 -15.29 4.82
N VAL A 43 2.21 -14.58 4.86
CA VAL A 43 1.21 -14.71 5.95
C VAL A 43 0.10 -15.72 5.65
N LEU A 44 -0.17 -16.05 4.37
CA LEU A 44 -1.41 -16.76 3.97
C LEU A 44 -1.23 -17.88 2.94
N GLY A 45 -0.05 -18.51 2.89
CA GLY A 45 0.33 -19.64 2.01
C GLY A 45 -0.75 -20.22 1.07
N ALA A 46 -1.19 -21.46 1.31
CA ALA A 46 -2.17 -22.17 0.46
C ALA A 46 -3.61 -21.62 0.55
N GLU A 47 -3.92 -20.73 1.50
CA GLU A 47 -5.28 -20.24 1.74
C GLU A 47 -5.75 -19.28 0.64
N LYS A 48 -4.83 -18.54 0.00
CA LYS A 48 -5.17 -17.71 -1.18
C LYS A 48 -5.54 -18.52 -2.42
N ALA A 49 -4.99 -19.74 -2.59
CA ALA A 49 -5.40 -20.61 -3.70
C ALA A 49 -6.89 -20.95 -3.63
N PHE A 50 -7.47 -20.96 -2.41
CA PHE A 50 -8.88 -21.21 -2.16
C PHE A 50 -9.76 -19.95 -2.29
N LEU A 51 -9.19 -18.74 -2.11
CA LEU A 51 -9.91 -17.48 -2.34
C LEU A 51 -10.16 -17.25 -3.84
N SER A 52 -9.26 -17.70 -4.73
CA SER A 52 -9.47 -17.55 -6.18
C SER A 52 -10.64 -18.39 -6.69
N SER A 53 -10.84 -19.60 -6.15
CA SER A 53 -11.92 -20.51 -6.57
C SER A 53 -13.30 -20.09 -6.03
N LYS A 54 -13.35 -19.36 -4.90
CA LYS A 54 -14.61 -18.82 -4.34
C LYS A 54 -14.96 -17.42 -4.84
N ASN A 55 -14.03 -16.69 -5.44
CA ASN A 55 -14.32 -15.36 -5.98
C ASN A 55 -14.95 -15.46 -7.38
N MET A 56 -16.20 -15.91 -7.42
CA MET A 56 -16.99 -15.98 -8.66
C MET A 56 -17.53 -14.61 -9.11
N TYR A 57 -17.21 -13.53 -8.38
CA TYR A 57 -17.63 -12.18 -8.72
C TYR A 57 -16.75 -11.61 -9.82
N LEU A 58 -17.28 -11.63 -11.05
CA LEU A 58 -16.68 -10.96 -12.19
C LEU A 58 -16.92 -9.44 -12.07
N TRP A 59 -15.84 -8.66 -11.99
CA TRP A 59 -15.90 -7.19 -11.92
C TRP A 59 -16.33 -6.51 -13.24
N ASN A 60 -16.62 -7.28 -14.29
CA ASN A 60 -16.91 -6.78 -15.65
C ASN A 60 -18.26 -7.28 -16.19
N VAL A 61 -19.33 -7.27 -15.39
CA VAL A 61 -20.69 -7.48 -15.91
C VAL A 61 -21.29 -6.11 -16.28
N TYR A 62 -20.87 -5.54 -17.41
CA TYR A 62 -21.61 -4.42 -18.01
C TYR A 62 -22.84 -4.99 -18.72
N PRO A 63 -24.08 -4.60 -18.37
CA PRO A 63 -25.23 -5.00 -19.15
C PRO A 63 -25.08 -4.42 -20.56
N LYS A 64 -25.21 -5.28 -21.57
CA LYS A 64 -25.19 -4.88 -22.97
C LYS A 64 -26.44 -4.03 -23.21
N ASN A 65 -26.31 -2.71 -23.15
CA ASN A 65 -27.37 -1.80 -23.52
C ASN A 65 -27.69 -2.03 -25.00
N THR A 66 -28.82 -2.67 -25.26
CA THR A 66 -29.34 -2.85 -26.60
C THR A 66 -30.13 -1.59 -26.92
N ILE A 67 -29.69 -0.84 -27.95
CA ILE A 67 -30.37 0.35 -28.49
C ILE A 67 -31.62 -0.10 -29.23
#